data_AF-A0A1I3MD52-F1
#
_entry.id   AF-A0A1I3MD52-F1
#
_cell.length_a   1.000
_cell.length_b   1.000
_cell.length_c   1.000
_cell.angle_alpha   90.00
_cell.angle_beta   90.00
_cell.angle_gamma   90.00
#
_symmetry.space_group_name_H-M   'P 1'
#
loop_
_entity.id
_entity.type
_entity.pdbx_description
1 polymer ?
#
loop_
_entity_poly.entity_id
_entity_poly.type
_entity_poly.pdbx_seq_one_letter_code
_entity_poly.pdbx_strand_id
1 'polypeptide(L)'
;MSDDRQTKTEWAEDRTDWAEDRTVLANERTFAGWMRTGMAAIAIAVGLRAVFGAAEPTWVPKAVATVFIAAALMIFWSARRNASLAQDRLAANSVEVQSKTNFTILATVFSAGAITVGIVLWTL
;
A
#
# COMPACT_ATOMS: atom_id res chain seq x y z
N MET A 1 -14.07 -39.39 -27.76
CA MET A 1 -12.85 -38.73 -28.28
C MET A 1 -12.98 -37.19 -28.34
N SER A 2 -14.19 -36.62 -28.46
CA SER A 2 -14.43 -35.17 -28.32
C SER A 2 -14.48 -34.70 -26.86
N ASP A 3 -15.09 -35.52 -26.00
CA ASP A 3 -15.27 -35.28 -24.56
C ASP A 3 -13.93 -35.03 -23.82
N ASP A 4 -12.96 -35.93 -23.96
CA ASP A 4 -11.61 -35.79 -23.38
C ASP A 4 -10.85 -34.53 -23.82
N ARG A 5 -11.13 -33.99 -25.02
CA ARG A 5 -10.51 -32.72 -25.47
C ARG A 5 -11.15 -31.52 -24.79
N GLN A 6 -12.48 -31.52 -24.59
CA GLN A 6 -13.17 -30.45 -23.89
C GLN A 6 -12.77 -30.42 -22.41
N THR A 7 -12.73 -31.58 -21.74
CA THR A 7 -12.28 -31.67 -20.34
C THR A 7 -10.84 -31.18 -20.16
N LYS A 8 -9.95 -31.48 -21.11
CA LYS A 8 -8.55 -30.98 -21.07
C LYS A 8 -8.45 -29.47 -21.23
N THR A 9 -9.32 -28.87 -22.03
CA THR A 9 -9.38 -27.41 -22.20
C THR A 9 -9.90 -26.73 -20.94
N GLU A 10 -10.98 -27.24 -20.35
CA GLU A 10 -11.55 -26.74 -19.09
C GLU A 10 -10.50 -26.78 -17.95
N TRP A 11 -9.79 -27.91 -17.79
CA TRP A 11 -8.71 -28.02 -16.79
C TRP A 11 -7.48 -27.14 -17.10
N ALA A 12 -7.31 -26.70 -18.34
CA ALA A 12 -6.26 -25.74 -18.67
C ALA A 12 -6.68 -24.31 -18.30
N GLU A 13 -7.95 -23.97 -18.48
CA GLU A 13 -8.56 -22.72 -18.06
C GLU A 13 -8.55 -22.58 -16.53
N ASP A 14 -9.04 -23.58 -15.79
CA ASP A 14 -9.03 -23.59 -14.31
C ASP A 14 -7.63 -23.37 -13.71
N ARG A 15 -6.60 -23.97 -14.32
CA ARG A 15 -5.21 -23.80 -13.88
C ARG A 15 -4.69 -22.40 -14.11
N THR A 16 -5.18 -21.75 -15.17
CA THR A 16 -4.83 -20.36 -15.50
C THR A 16 -5.47 -19.42 -14.49
N ASP A 17 -6.76 -19.61 -14.22
CA ASP A 17 -7.51 -18.82 -13.23
C ASP A 17 -6.87 -18.93 -11.83
N TRP A 18 -6.55 -20.14 -11.38
CA TRP A 18 -5.88 -20.34 -10.08
C TRP A 18 -4.47 -19.76 -10.01
N ALA A 19 -3.77 -19.63 -11.15
CA ALA A 19 -2.47 -18.98 -11.21
C ALA A 19 -2.59 -17.46 -11.13
N GLU A 20 -3.64 -16.90 -11.73
CA GLU A 20 -3.95 -15.46 -11.68
C GLU A 20 -4.41 -15.04 -10.28
N ASP A 21 -5.29 -15.80 -9.63
CA ASP A 21 -5.71 -15.56 -8.23
C ASP A 21 -4.52 -15.49 -7.26
N ARG A 22 -3.55 -16.39 -7.43
CA ARG A 22 -2.31 -16.37 -6.64
C ARG A 22 -1.48 -15.11 -6.88
N THR A 23 -1.52 -14.57 -8.09
CA THR A 23 -0.82 -13.34 -8.46
C THR A 23 -1.50 -12.12 -7.84
N VAL A 24 -2.84 -12.10 -7.83
CA VAL A 24 -3.65 -11.08 -7.12
C VAL A 24 -3.34 -11.09 -5.63
N LEU A 25 -3.41 -12.25 -4.97
CA LEU A 25 -3.16 -12.37 -3.53
C LEU A 25 -1.72 -12.01 -3.15
N ALA A 26 -0.74 -12.32 -4.02
CA ALA A 26 0.64 -11.87 -3.82
C ALA A 26 0.75 -10.34 -3.86
N ASN A 27 0.09 -9.68 -4.81
CA ASN A 27 0.06 -8.23 -4.92
C ASN A 27 -0.63 -7.56 -3.72
N GLU A 28 -1.75 -8.11 -3.23
CA GLU A 28 -2.43 -7.64 -2.02
C GLU A 28 -1.53 -7.73 -0.78
N ARG A 29 -0.81 -8.84 -0.61
CA ARG A 29 0.16 -8.99 0.48
C ARG A 29 1.30 -7.98 0.38
N THR A 30 1.80 -7.72 -0.83
CA THR A 30 2.82 -6.69 -1.04
C THR A 30 2.27 -5.32 -0.66
N PHE A 31 1.08 -4.95 -1.14
CA PHE A 31 0.43 -3.69 -0.77
C PHE A 31 0.25 -3.56 0.74
N ALA A 32 -0.30 -4.58 1.41
CA ALA A 32 -0.46 -4.59 2.87
C ALA A 32 0.88 -4.46 3.62
N GLY A 33 1.93 -5.10 3.11
CA GLY A 33 3.29 -4.97 3.63
C GLY A 33 3.79 -3.53 3.58
N TRP A 34 3.55 -2.83 2.48
CA TRP A 34 3.92 -1.41 2.32
C TRP A 34 3.07 -0.49 3.19
N MET A 35 1.78 -0.78 3.34
CA MET A 35 0.95 -0.01 4.27
C MET A 35 1.46 -0.12 5.71
N ARG A 36 1.92 -1.30 6.13
CA ARG A 36 2.54 -1.51 7.44
C ARG A 36 3.82 -0.70 7.62
N THR A 37 4.70 -0.66 6.63
CA THR A 37 5.96 0.10 6.74
C THR A 37 5.71 1.61 6.77
N GLY A 38 4.75 2.12 5.99
CA GLY A 38 4.35 3.52 6.05
C GLY A 38 3.75 3.90 7.41
N MET A 39 2.91 3.04 8.00
CA MET A 39 2.37 3.25 9.35
C MET A 39 3.44 3.22 10.44
N ALA A 40 4.44 2.33 10.32
CA ALA A 40 5.58 2.31 11.23
C ALA A 40 6.39 3.62 11.16
N ALA A 41 6.59 4.19 9.97
CA ALA A 41 7.25 5.48 9.82
C ALA A 41 6.47 6.62 10.51
N ILE A 42 5.14 6.63 10.41
CA ILE A 42 4.30 7.60 11.14
C ILE A 42 4.44 7.41 12.66
N ALA A 43 4.40 6.16 13.14
CA ALA A 43 4.57 5.87 14.56
C ALA A 43 5.92 6.37 15.10
N ILE A 44 6.99 6.21 14.32
CA ILE A 44 8.32 6.76 14.64
C ILE A 44 8.28 8.29 14.68
N ALA A 45 7.63 8.96 13.71
CA ALA A 45 7.50 10.41 13.71
C ALA A 45 6.82 10.95 14.98
N VAL A 46 5.75 10.28 15.42
CA VAL A 46 5.05 10.61 16.68
C VAL A 46 5.93 10.31 17.90
N GLY A 47 6.59 9.15 17.92
CA GLY A 47 7.48 8.74 19.01
C GLY A 47 8.66 9.69 19.19
N LEU A 48 9.27 10.18 18.11
CA LEU A 48 10.35 11.16 18.16
C LEU A 48 9.91 12.46 18.85
N ARG A 49 8.70 12.96 18.57
CA ARG A 49 8.18 14.12 19.30
C ARG A 49 7.97 13.82 20.78
N ALA A 50 7.46 12.63 21.11
CA ALA A 50 7.23 12.25 22.51
C ALA A 50 8.55 12.18 23.31
N VAL A 51 9.62 11.66 22.69
CA VAL A 51 10.94 11.53 23.31
C VAL A 51 11.67 12.86 23.40
N PHE A 52 11.61 13.70 22.36
CA PHE A 52 12.40 14.93 22.26
C PHE A 52 11.58 16.22 22.44
N GLY A 53 10.34 16.13 22.94
CA GLY A 53 9.42 17.26 23.02
C GLY A 53 9.90 18.46 23.85
N ALA A 54 10.84 18.23 24.79
CA ALA A 54 11.46 19.28 25.61
C ALA A 54 12.92 19.57 25.22
N ALA A 55 13.43 18.99 24.12
CA ALA A 55 14.79 19.22 23.68
C ALA A 55 14.94 20.62 23.03
N GLU A 56 15.94 21.37 23.44
CA GLU A 56 16.39 22.56 22.72
C GLU A 56 17.43 22.15 21.67
N PRO A 57 17.31 22.58 20.39
CA PRO A 57 16.24 23.37 19.80
C PRO A 57 15.01 22.54 19.44
N THR A 58 13.81 23.05 19.74
CA THR A 58 12.53 22.35 19.54
C THR A 58 12.17 22.11 18.06
N TRP A 59 12.84 22.76 17.12
CA TRP A 59 12.63 22.59 15.69
C TRP A 59 13.28 21.32 15.12
N VAL A 60 14.36 20.83 15.74
CA VAL A 60 15.10 19.66 15.22
C VAL A 60 14.23 18.40 15.26
N PRO A 61 13.55 18.06 16.37
CA PRO A 61 12.64 16.90 16.39
C PRO A 61 11.49 17.03 15.39
N LYS A 62 10.95 18.23 15.19
CA LYS A 62 9.89 18.50 14.20
C LYS A 62 10.38 18.26 12.77
N ALA A 63 11.59 18.70 12.44
CA ALA A 63 12.20 18.48 11.13
C ALA A 63 12.41 16.98 10.85
N VAL A 64 12.98 16.24 11.81
CA VAL A 64 13.19 14.79 11.66
C VAL A 64 11.86 14.05 11.53
N ALA A 65 10.85 14.38 12.35
CA ALA A 65 9.52 13.80 12.23
C ALA A 65 8.89 14.07 10.84
N THR A 66 9.11 15.27 10.28
CA THR A 66 8.62 15.63 8.94
C THR A 66 9.25 14.72 7.85
N VAL A 67 10.52 14.34 7.99
CA VAL A 67 11.17 13.38 7.07
C VAL A 67 10.48 12.01 7.12
N PHE A 68 10.15 11.50 8.30
CA PHE A 68 9.43 10.23 8.44
C PHE A 68 8.00 10.30 7.88
N ILE A 69 7.30 11.43 8.04
CA ILE A 69 5.99 11.66 7.42
C ILE A 69 6.12 11.68 5.88
N ALA A 70 7.11 12.38 5.33
CA ALA A 70 7.37 12.40 3.89
C ALA A 70 7.70 10.99 3.36
N ALA A 71 8.50 10.21 4.09
CA ALA A 71 8.79 8.82 3.76
C ALA A 71 7.53 7.96 3.74
N ALA A 72 6.63 8.11 4.73
CA ALA A 72 5.35 7.40 4.76
C ALA A 72 4.48 7.73 3.53
N LEU A 73 4.38 9.01 3.16
CA LEU A 73 3.66 9.45 1.96
C LEU A 73 4.22 8.82 0.68
N MET A 74 5.56 8.80 0.54
CA MET A 74 6.21 8.15 -0.60
C MET A 74 5.92 6.64 -0.65
N ILE A 75 5.93 5.97 0.50
CA ILE A 75 5.59 4.54 0.61
C ILE A 75 4.14 4.30 0.18
N PHE A 76 3.18 5.08 0.68
CA PHE A 76 1.76 4.91 0.32
C PHE A 76 1.53 5.14 -1.18
N TRP A 77 2.15 6.18 -1.76
CA TRP A 77 1.99 6.46 -3.19
C TRP A 77 2.62 5.38 -4.07
N SER A 78 3.80 4.89 -3.69
CA SER A 78 4.49 3.86 -4.45
C SER A 78 3.80 2.49 -4.29
N ALA A 79 3.20 2.19 -3.12
CA ALA A 79 2.32 1.04 -2.93
C ALA A 79 1.10 1.11 -3.86
N ARG A 80 0.44 2.28 -3.93
CA ARG A 80 -0.69 2.52 -4.84
C ARG A 80 -0.28 2.34 -6.31
N ARG A 81 0.85 2.91 -6.72
CA ARG A 81 1.37 2.79 -8.09
C ARG A 81 1.65 1.33 -8.44
N ASN A 82 2.34 0.60 -7.57
CA ASN A 82 2.66 -0.79 -7.81
C ASN A 82 1.40 -1.66 -7.87
N ALA A 83 0.45 -1.45 -6.96
CA ALA A 83 -0.83 -2.16 -6.96
C ALA A 83 -1.65 -1.85 -8.23
N SER A 84 -1.73 -0.59 -8.66
CA SER A 84 -2.46 -0.22 -9.88
C SER A 84 -1.83 -0.84 -11.12
N LEU A 85 -0.50 -0.81 -11.26
CA LEU A 85 0.19 -1.39 -12.40
C LEU A 85 0.04 -2.91 -12.48
N ALA A 86 0.04 -3.60 -11.33
CA ALA A 86 -0.22 -5.03 -11.28
C ALA A 86 -1.68 -5.35 -11.67
N GLN A 87 -2.63 -4.54 -11.19
CA GLN A 87 -4.04 -4.65 -11.51
C GLN A 87 -4.34 -4.34 -12.99
N ASP A 88 -3.66 -3.36 -13.60
CA ASP A 88 -3.77 -3.04 -15.03
C ASP A 88 -3.39 -4.23 -15.92
N ARG A 89 -2.38 -5.01 -15.51
CA ARG A 89 -1.93 -6.20 -16.24
C ARG A 89 -2.89 -7.37 -16.15
N LEU A 90 -3.53 -7.57 -15.00
CA LEU A 90 -4.47 -8.67 -14.76
C LEU A 90 -5.88 -8.35 -15.27
N ALA A 91 -6.31 -7.09 -15.23
CA ALA A 91 -7.59 -6.66 -15.77
C ALA A 91 -7.71 -6.84 -17.29
N ALA A 92 -6.58 -6.94 -18.00
CA ALA A 92 -6.56 -7.29 -19.43
C ALA A 92 -7.06 -8.73 -19.69
N ASN A 93 -7.06 -9.61 -18.68
CA ASN A 93 -7.40 -11.03 -18.80
C ASN A 93 -8.77 -11.40 -18.21
N SER A 94 -9.72 -10.46 -18.07
CA SER A 94 -11.09 -10.75 -17.59
C SER A 94 -11.18 -11.42 -16.21
N VAL A 95 -10.17 -11.21 -15.35
CA VAL A 95 -10.18 -11.64 -13.95
C VAL A 95 -11.06 -10.72 -13.11
N GLU A 96 -11.77 -11.27 -12.13
CA GLU A 96 -12.59 -10.52 -11.16
C GLU A 96 -11.68 -9.89 -10.09
N VAL A 97 -10.93 -8.87 -10.50
CA VAL A 97 -9.90 -8.25 -9.66
C VAL A 97 -10.48 -7.17 -8.75
N GLN A 98 -9.99 -7.11 -7.50
CA GLN A 98 -10.32 -6.04 -6.57
C GLN A 98 -10.10 -4.66 -7.21
N SER A 99 -11.10 -3.79 -7.10
CA SER A 99 -11.09 -2.46 -7.70
C SER A 99 -9.88 -1.64 -7.28
N LYS A 100 -9.15 -1.09 -8.27
CA LYS A 100 -8.04 -0.12 -8.10
C LYS A 100 -8.41 1.06 -7.21
N THR A 101 -9.71 1.33 -7.09
CA THR A 101 -10.31 2.36 -6.24
C THR A 101 -10.06 2.08 -4.76
N ASN A 102 -10.11 0.82 -4.30
CA ASN A 102 -9.94 0.49 -2.89
C ASN A 102 -8.50 0.78 -2.42
N PHE A 103 -7.48 0.36 -3.18
CA PHE A 103 -6.08 0.67 -2.88
C PHE A 103 -5.81 2.18 -2.92
N THR A 104 -6.45 2.87 -3.87
CA THR A 104 -6.38 4.33 -3.98
C THR A 104 -6.96 5.02 -2.75
N ILE A 105 -8.20 4.68 -2.37
CA ILE A 105 -8.89 5.26 -1.21
C ILE A 105 -8.04 5.04 0.03
N LEU A 106 -7.57 3.82 0.27
CA LEU A 106 -6.78 3.52 1.46
C LEU A 106 -5.48 4.33 1.52
N ALA A 107 -4.71 4.38 0.42
CA ALA A 107 -3.49 5.18 0.35
C ALA A 107 -3.76 6.68 0.56
N THR A 108 -4.87 7.21 0.03
CA THR A 108 -5.25 8.63 0.22
C THR A 108 -5.66 8.94 1.65
N VAL A 109 -6.45 8.08 2.30
CA VAL A 109 -6.86 8.23 3.71
C VAL A 109 -5.63 8.24 4.62
N PHE A 110 -4.70 7.29 4.45
CA PHE A 110 -3.48 7.27 5.25
C PHE A 110 -2.56 8.46 4.98
N SER A 111 -2.49 8.92 3.72
CA SER A 111 -1.73 10.14 3.38
C SER A 111 -2.30 11.38 4.06
N ALA A 112 -3.63 11.55 4.05
CA ALA A 112 -4.29 12.64 4.76
C ALA A 112 -4.03 12.57 6.28
N GLY A 113 -4.07 11.37 6.86
CA GLY A 113 -3.70 11.15 8.27
C GLY A 113 -2.26 11.56 8.57
N ALA A 114 -1.30 11.16 7.72
CA ALA A 114 0.12 11.52 7.87
C ALA A 114 0.35 13.04 7.80
N ILE A 115 -0.32 13.73 6.86
CA ILE A 115 -0.28 15.19 6.75
C ILE A 115 -0.86 15.84 8.02
N THR A 116 -1.99 15.34 8.51
CA THR A 116 -2.64 15.84 9.74
C THR A 116 -1.69 15.71 10.94
N VAL A 117 -1.04 14.56 11.10
CA VAL A 117 0.00 14.36 12.14
C VAL A 117 1.12 15.38 11.98
N GLY A 118 1.61 15.60 10.76
CA GLY A 118 2.62 16.62 10.47
C GLY A 118 2.19 18.01 10.95
N ILE A 119 0.98 18.45 10.60
CA ILE A 119 0.45 19.76 11.02
C ILE A 119 0.39 19.86 12.54
N VAL A 120 -0.20 18.86 13.21
CA VAL A 120 -0.32 18.82 14.67
C VAL A 120 1.06 18.94 15.33
N LEU A 121 2.06 18.21 14.84
CA LEU A 121 3.42 18.26 15.34
C LEU A 121 4.09 19.64 15.21
N TRP A 122 3.69 20.46 14.23
CA TRP A 122 4.22 21.82 14.10
C TRP A 122 3.47 22.82 15.01
N THR A 123 2.17 22.60 15.23
CA THR A 123 1.32 23.46 16.06
C THR A 123 1.49 23.27 17.57
N LEU A 124 1.92 22.09 18.02
CA LEU A 124 2.39 21.87 19.40
C LEU A 124 3.83 22.35 19.56
#